data_AF-I0KC43-F1
#
_entry.id   AF-I0KC43-F1
#
_cell.length_a   1.000
_cell.length_b   1.000
_cell.length_c   1.000
_cell.angle_alpha   90.00
_cell.angle_beta   90.00
_cell.angle_gamma   90.00
#
_symmetry.space_group_name_H-M   'P 1'
#
loop_
_entity.id
_entity.type
_entity.pdbx_description
1 polymer ?
#
loop_
_entity_poly.entity_id
_entity_poly.type
_entity_poly.pdbx_seq_one_letter_code
_entity_poly.pdbx_strand_id
1 'polypeptide(L)'
;MAVISPHHPKNGRRVTVAIDQTTNALIGDQTLCSVDERTVRFGRIFAAVKKILILNGPNLNLLGKREPTIYGNRSFVDYLKTIEAQFPDVQLHYFQSNHEGELIDKIHEHGFDFDGIVINAGAYTHTSIAIADALGAVTTPAVEVHISNVHARESYRHHSYLSPKCKGVIVGLGLTGYELAVRYLISDE
;
A
#
# COMPACT_ATOMS: atom_id res chain seq x y z
N MET A 1 -27.01 -6.62 -23.93
CA MET A 1 -26.90 -7.63 -22.86
C MET A 1 -25.57 -8.36 -23.08
N ALA A 2 -24.53 -8.00 -22.32
CA ALA A 2 -23.26 -8.72 -22.39
C ALA A 2 -23.33 -9.91 -21.43
N VAL A 3 -23.23 -11.13 -21.96
CA VAL A 3 -23.15 -12.34 -21.14
C VAL A 3 -21.70 -12.49 -20.71
N ILE A 4 -21.40 -12.14 -19.46
CA ILE A 4 -20.06 -12.27 -18.90
C ILE A 4 -19.87 -13.73 -18.48
N SER A 5 -18.78 -14.36 -18.89
CA SER A 5 -18.50 -15.77 -18.54
C SER A 5 -18.36 -15.94 -17.03
N PRO A 6 -18.81 -17.07 -16.45
CA PRO A 6 -19.01 -17.17 -15.01
C PRO A 6 -17.70 -17.24 -14.24
N HIS A 7 -17.57 -16.38 -13.23
CA HIS A 7 -16.58 -16.54 -12.17
C HIS A 7 -16.99 -17.72 -11.27
N HIS A 8 -16.03 -18.49 -10.75
CA HIS A 8 -16.27 -19.61 -9.83
C HIS A 8 -16.34 -19.09 -8.39
N PRO A 9 -17.49 -19.12 -7.69
CA PRO A 9 -17.54 -18.83 -6.26
C PRO A 9 -17.09 -20.07 -5.48
N LYS A 10 -16.55 -19.86 -4.27
CA LYS A 10 -16.04 -20.88 -3.32
C LYS A 10 -17.03 -22.00 -2.95
N ASN A 11 -18.29 -21.95 -3.41
CA ASN A 11 -19.36 -22.94 -3.17
C ASN A 11 -19.91 -23.65 -4.44
N GLY A 12 -19.23 -23.57 -5.59
CA GLY A 12 -19.53 -24.44 -6.75
C GLY A 12 -20.86 -24.21 -7.49
N ARG A 13 -21.64 -23.17 -7.16
CA ARG A 13 -22.81 -22.76 -7.97
C ARG A 13 -22.42 -21.67 -8.97
N ARG A 14 -22.70 -21.90 -10.26
CA ARG A 14 -22.57 -20.87 -11.31
C ARG A 14 -23.60 -19.78 -11.07
N VAL A 15 -23.16 -18.53 -10.95
CA VAL A 15 -24.04 -17.36 -10.87
C VAL A 15 -23.77 -16.49 -12.10
N THR A 16 -24.79 -16.28 -12.92
CA THR A 16 -24.73 -15.37 -14.07
C THR A 16 -25.01 -13.96 -13.55
N VAL A 17 -24.02 -13.07 -13.67
CA VAL A 17 -24.20 -11.65 -13.35
C VAL A 17 -24.52 -10.92 -14.65
N ALA A 18 -25.67 -10.26 -14.69
CA ALA A 18 -26.08 -9.40 -15.80
C ALA A 18 -25.92 -7.93 -15.39
N ILE A 19 -25.62 -7.06 -16.36
CA ILE A 19 -25.61 -5.61 -16.15
C ILE A 19 -26.83 -5.05 -16.89
N ASP A 20 -27.67 -4.31 -16.18
CA ASP A 20 -28.84 -3.64 -16.79
C ASP A 20 -28.43 -2.41 -17.62
N GLN A 21 -29.40 -1.79 -18.29
CA GLN A 21 -29.14 -0.60 -19.12
C GLN A 21 -28.83 0.67 -18.30
N THR A 22 -28.90 0.59 -16.97
CA THR A 22 -28.67 1.69 -16.02
C THR A 22 -27.49 1.40 -15.10
N THR A 23 -26.53 0.60 -15.55
CA THR A 23 -25.26 0.32 -14.84
C THR A 23 -25.42 -0.35 -13.49
N ASN A 24 -26.46 -1.17 -13.26
CA ASN A 24 -26.56 -1.98 -12.05
C ASN A 24 -26.08 -3.40 -12.29
N ALA A 25 -25.30 -3.94 -11.35
CA ALA A 25 -24.98 -5.37 -11.33
C ALA A 25 -26.16 -6.16 -10.73
N LEU A 26 -26.64 -7.17 -11.47
CA LEU A 26 -27.77 -8.02 -11.09
C LEU A 26 -27.35 -9.48 -10.90
N ILE A 27 -27.81 -10.11 -9.82
CA ILE A 27 -27.87 -11.59 -9.68
C ILE A 27 -29.36 -11.96 -9.67
N GLY A 28 -29.84 -12.58 -10.75
CA GLY A 28 -31.28 -12.75 -10.95
C GLY A 28 -31.98 -11.39 -11.12
N ASP A 29 -33.10 -11.16 -10.43
CA ASP A 29 -33.87 -9.90 -10.43
C ASP A 29 -33.49 -8.94 -9.28
N GLN A 30 -32.37 -9.17 -8.58
CA GLN A 30 -31.95 -8.33 -7.45
C GLN A 30 -30.74 -7.46 -7.78
N THR A 31 -30.87 -6.17 -7.51
CA THR A 31 -29.81 -5.15 -7.59
C THR A 31 -28.79 -5.33 -6.47
N LEU A 32 -27.52 -5.54 -6.82
CA LEU A 32 -26.42 -5.65 -5.85
C LEU A 32 -25.78 -4.31 -5.52
N CYS A 33 -25.52 -3.48 -6.53
CA CYS A 33 -24.75 -2.25 -6.42
C CYS A 33 -24.86 -1.42 -7.71
N SER A 34 -24.82 -0.09 -7.58
CA SER A 34 -24.66 0.85 -8.70
C SER A 34 -23.20 0.89 -9.17
N VAL A 35 -22.96 0.69 -10.46
CA VAL A 35 -21.63 0.66 -11.06
C VAL A 35 -21.37 1.97 -11.82
N ASP A 36 -20.20 2.60 -11.67
CA ASP A 36 -19.83 3.83 -12.43
C ASP A 36 -19.84 3.53 -13.95
N GLU A 37 -20.36 4.46 -14.77
CA GLU A 37 -20.40 4.37 -16.24
C GLU A 37 -19.01 4.13 -16.86
N ARG A 38 -17.93 4.51 -16.18
CA ARG A 38 -16.54 4.25 -16.61
C ARG A 38 -16.10 2.79 -16.48
N THR A 39 -16.81 1.99 -15.67
CA THR A 39 -16.48 0.59 -15.36
C THR A 39 -16.97 -0.38 -16.45
N VAL A 40 -17.86 0.05 -17.35
CA VAL A 40 -18.46 -0.79 -18.39
C VAL A 40 -17.90 -0.45 -19.77
N ARG A 41 -16.59 -0.67 -19.98
CA ARG A 41 -16.03 -0.77 -21.34
C ARG A 41 -15.32 -2.11 -21.51
N PHE A 42 -15.75 -2.87 -22.51
CA PHE A 42 -15.15 -4.15 -22.95
C PHE A 42 -15.29 -5.37 -22.02
N GLY A 43 -16.47 -5.61 -21.43
CA GLY A 43 -16.80 -6.94 -20.87
C GLY A 43 -15.91 -7.45 -19.74
N ARG A 44 -15.11 -6.57 -19.15
CA ARG A 44 -14.28 -6.82 -17.96
C ARG A 44 -14.82 -5.94 -16.84
N ILE A 45 -15.20 -6.55 -15.73
CA ILE A 45 -15.40 -5.82 -14.48
C ILE A 45 -13.99 -5.37 -14.08
N PHE A 46 -13.70 -4.07 -14.19
CA PHE A 46 -12.49 -3.52 -13.61
C PHE A 46 -12.65 -3.61 -12.09
N ALA A 47 -11.84 -4.43 -11.43
CA ALA A 47 -11.65 -4.31 -10.00
C ALA A 47 -11.22 -2.87 -9.70
N ALA A 48 -11.72 -2.29 -8.60
CA ALA A 48 -11.26 -0.96 -8.18
C ALA A 48 -9.73 -0.99 -8.05
N VAL A 49 -9.04 -0.07 -8.73
CA VAL A 49 -7.58 0.03 -8.70
C VAL A 49 -7.17 0.39 -7.27
N LYS A 50 -6.44 -0.51 -6.61
CA LYS A 50 -5.96 -0.30 -5.24
C LYS A 50 -4.93 0.83 -5.21
N LYS A 51 -5.04 1.73 -4.23
CA LYS A 51 -4.10 2.85 -4.04
C LYS A 51 -3.24 2.64 -2.81
N ILE A 52 -1.93 2.59 -2.99
CA ILE A 52 -0.97 2.43 -1.90
C ILE A 52 -0.04 3.64 -1.85
N LEU A 53 0.07 4.24 -0.67
CA LEU A 53 1.03 5.31 -0.41
C LEU A 53 2.31 4.73 0.19
N ILE A 54 3.45 5.03 -0.41
CA ILE A 54 4.78 4.69 0.10
C ILE A 54 5.42 5.96 0.65
N LEU A 55 5.67 5.98 1.96
CA LEU A 55 6.30 7.09 2.69
C LEU A 55 7.69 6.71 3.16
N ASN A 56 8.67 7.52 2.75
CA ASN A 56 10.05 7.40 3.19
C ASN A 56 10.47 8.63 4.00
N GLY A 57 10.93 8.39 5.23
CA GLY A 57 11.43 9.41 6.12
C GLY A 57 12.85 9.86 5.81
N PRO A 58 13.53 10.49 6.81
CA PRO A 58 14.78 11.18 6.60
C PRO A 58 15.91 10.23 6.19
N ASN A 59 16.83 10.79 5.39
CA ASN A 59 18.03 10.16 4.83
C ASN A 59 17.80 9.05 3.79
N LEU A 60 16.55 8.62 3.54
CA LEU A 60 16.27 7.58 2.54
C LEU A 60 16.43 8.08 1.09
N ASN A 61 16.46 9.39 0.87
CA ASN A 61 16.89 9.99 -0.40
C ASN A 61 18.35 9.67 -0.76
N LEU A 62 19.16 9.22 0.19
CA LEU A 62 20.58 8.89 0.00
C LEU A 62 20.83 7.40 -0.32
N LEU A 63 19.77 6.58 -0.43
CA LEU A 63 19.89 5.18 -0.82
C LEU A 63 20.61 5.03 -2.18
N GLY A 64 21.52 4.08 -2.27
CA GLY A 64 22.39 3.89 -3.44
C GLY A 64 23.57 4.87 -3.54
N LYS A 65 23.65 5.90 -2.68
CA LYS A 65 24.75 6.87 -2.64
C LYS A 65 25.61 6.77 -1.37
N ARG A 66 25.03 6.31 -0.26
CA ARG A 66 25.68 6.22 1.06
C ARG A 66 25.79 4.76 1.50
N GLU A 67 26.94 4.38 2.07
CA GLU A 67 27.20 3.05 2.67
C GLU A 67 26.71 1.86 1.80
N PRO A 68 27.21 1.72 0.56
CA PRO A 68 26.70 0.74 -0.40
C PRO A 68 26.82 -0.72 0.08
N THR A 69 27.71 -1.00 1.02
CA THR A 69 27.83 -2.31 1.67
C THR A 69 26.64 -2.66 2.57
N ILE A 70 25.91 -1.67 3.10
CA ILE A 70 24.76 -1.86 4.00
C ILE A 70 23.44 -1.73 3.24
N TYR A 71 23.33 -0.78 2.30
CA TYR A 71 22.07 -0.45 1.62
C TYR A 71 22.01 -0.88 0.15
N GLY A 72 23.11 -1.40 -0.40
CA GLY A 72 23.25 -1.71 -1.83
C GLY A 72 23.45 -0.48 -2.72
N ASN A 73 23.71 -0.72 -4.00
CA ASN A 73 23.98 0.34 -5.00
C ASN A 73 22.71 0.89 -5.66
N ARG A 74 21.52 0.46 -5.24
CA ARG A 74 20.26 0.78 -5.91
C ARG A 74 19.54 1.92 -5.21
N SER A 75 19.16 2.96 -5.95
CA SER A 75 18.31 4.02 -5.43
C SER A 75 16.89 3.51 -5.17
N PHE A 76 16.16 4.14 -4.25
CA PHE A 76 14.76 3.76 -4.02
C PHE A 76 13.89 3.99 -5.26
N VAL A 77 14.10 5.11 -5.96
CA VAL A 77 13.34 5.45 -7.18
C VAL A 77 13.53 4.39 -8.27
N ASP A 78 14.73 3.84 -8.42
CA ASP A 78 14.96 2.76 -9.38
C ASP A 78 14.34 1.44 -8.92
N TYR A 79 14.27 1.19 -7.62
CA TYR A 79 13.56 0.03 -7.08
C TYR A 79 12.04 0.16 -7.22
N LEU A 80 11.49 1.36 -7.00
CA LEU A 80 10.07 1.66 -7.16
C LEU A 80 9.56 1.23 -8.55
N LYS A 81 10.30 1.52 -9.62
CA LYS A 81 9.99 1.07 -10.99
C LYS A 81 9.82 -0.45 -11.11
N THR A 82 10.57 -1.22 -10.34
CA THR A 82 10.41 -2.69 -10.30
C THR A 82 9.13 -3.09 -9.61
N ILE A 83 8.79 -2.44 -8.49
CA ILE A 83 7.55 -2.74 -7.76
C ILE A 83 6.34 -2.33 -8.62
N GLU A 84 6.36 -1.15 -9.24
CA GLU A 84 5.33 -0.69 -10.17
C GLU A 84 5.09 -1.72 -11.31
N ALA A 85 6.16 -2.28 -11.87
CA ALA A 85 6.06 -3.31 -12.89
C ALA A 85 5.52 -4.66 -12.37
N GLN A 86 5.71 -4.97 -11.08
CA GLN A 86 5.20 -6.20 -10.45
C GLN A 86 3.71 -6.11 -10.09
N PHE A 87 3.20 -4.90 -9.84
CA PHE A 87 1.81 -4.66 -9.42
C PHE A 87 1.11 -3.71 -10.40
N PRO A 88 0.88 -4.11 -11.67
CA PRO A 88 0.34 -3.24 -12.72
C PRO A 88 -1.09 -2.76 -12.44
N ASP A 89 -1.83 -3.46 -11.59
CA ASP A 89 -3.22 -3.13 -11.20
C ASP A 89 -3.30 -2.34 -9.89
N VAL A 90 -2.16 -1.86 -9.37
CA VAL A 90 -2.05 -1.08 -8.13
C VAL A 90 -1.45 0.28 -8.45
N GLN A 91 -2.10 1.34 -8.00
CA GLN A 91 -1.59 2.69 -8.10
C GLN A 91 -0.66 2.98 -6.90
N LEU A 92 0.64 2.94 -7.13
CA LEU A 92 1.64 3.31 -6.13
C LEU A 92 1.89 4.82 -6.15
N HIS A 93 1.69 5.45 -5.00
CA HIS A 93 2.07 6.84 -4.75
C HIS A 93 3.32 6.85 -3.90
N TYR A 94 4.32 7.65 -4.26
CA TYR A 94 5.57 7.73 -3.52
C TYR A 94 5.84 9.14 -3.04
N PHE A 95 6.19 9.26 -1.76
CA PHE A 95 6.69 10.49 -1.18
C PHE A 95 7.85 10.22 -0.23
N GLN A 96 8.85 11.08 -0.26
CA GLN A 96 9.98 11.06 0.65
C GLN A 96 10.25 12.45 1.17
N SER A 97 10.51 12.56 2.47
CA SER A 97 10.94 13.83 3.05
C SER A 97 11.90 13.64 4.22
N ASN A 98 12.76 14.64 4.39
CA ASN A 98 13.56 14.83 5.59
C ASN A 98 12.86 15.69 6.65
N HIS A 99 11.66 16.20 6.35
CA HIS A 99 10.87 17.05 7.21
C HIS A 99 9.69 16.25 7.77
N GLU A 100 9.61 16.15 9.10
CA GLU A 100 8.56 15.41 9.80
C GLU A 100 7.15 15.86 9.42
N GLY A 101 6.91 17.19 9.39
CA GLY A 101 5.60 17.76 9.06
C GLY A 101 5.09 17.36 7.68
N GLU A 102 5.96 17.27 6.68
CA GLU A 102 5.56 16.87 5.33
C GLU A 102 5.09 15.41 5.26
N LEU A 103 5.65 14.53 6.09
CA LEU A 103 5.19 13.15 6.20
C LEU A 103 3.81 13.09 6.87
N ILE A 104 3.60 13.89 7.92
CA ILE A 104 2.31 14.01 8.61
C ILE A 104 1.24 14.53 7.66
N ASP A 105 1.55 15.58 6.89
CA ASP A 105 0.62 16.16 5.92
C ASP A 105 0.21 15.12 4.88
N LYS A 106 1.15 14.29 4.40
CA LYS A 106 0.84 13.21 3.45
C LYS A 106 0.02 12.07 4.07
N ILE A 107 0.22 11.78 5.35
CA ILE A 107 -0.65 10.83 6.07
C ILE A 107 -2.08 11.39 6.14
N HIS A 108 -2.26 12.67 6.48
CA HIS A 108 -3.58 13.27 6.54
C HIS A 108 -4.25 13.41 5.16
N GLU A 109 -3.48 13.73 4.12
CA GLU A 109 -3.99 13.91 2.74
C GLU A 109 -4.55 12.60 2.15
N HIS A 110 -4.02 11.45 2.55
CA HIS A 110 -4.34 10.16 1.92
C HIS A 110 -4.86 9.09 2.89
N GLY A 111 -4.85 9.39 4.19
CA GLY A 111 -5.18 8.43 5.25
C GLY A 111 -6.66 8.01 5.33
N PHE A 112 -7.53 8.58 4.50
CA PHE A 112 -8.95 8.21 4.48
C PHE A 112 -9.42 7.57 3.18
N ASP A 113 -8.66 7.75 2.09
CA ASP A 113 -9.10 7.37 0.73
C ASP A 113 -8.21 6.31 0.06
N PHE A 114 -7.13 5.88 0.73
CA PHE A 114 -6.18 4.91 0.19
C PHE A 114 -6.41 3.53 0.81
N ASP A 115 -6.02 2.49 0.09
CA ASP A 115 -6.14 1.11 0.55
C ASP A 115 -5.01 0.69 1.50
N GLY A 116 -3.89 1.41 1.48
CA GLY A 116 -2.78 1.12 2.38
C GLY A 116 -1.65 2.14 2.37
N ILE A 117 -0.88 2.16 3.46
CA ILE A 117 0.34 2.94 3.63
C ILE A 117 1.52 1.99 3.90
N VAL A 118 2.56 2.07 3.10
CA VAL A 118 3.88 1.47 3.42
C VAL A 118 4.74 2.60 3.97
N ILE A 119 5.20 2.50 5.21
CA ILE A 119 6.00 3.56 5.83
C ILE A 119 7.35 3.03 6.30
N ASN A 120 8.43 3.65 5.82
CA ASN A 120 9.74 3.59 6.44
C ASN A 120 10.09 4.99 6.93
N ALA A 121 9.82 5.28 8.20
CA ALA A 121 10.06 6.60 8.77
C ALA A 121 11.54 6.88 9.07
N GLY A 122 12.47 6.01 8.66
CA GLY A 122 13.89 6.16 8.94
C GLY A 122 14.15 6.36 10.44
N ALA A 123 14.90 7.40 10.79
CA ALA A 123 15.19 7.73 12.19
C ALA A 123 13.95 8.15 12.99
N TYR A 124 12.91 8.69 12.35
CA TYR A 124 11.71 9.15 13.05
C TYR A 124 10.89 8.02 13.68
N THR A 125 11.08 6.78 13.22
CA THR A 125 10.58 5.58 13.89
C THR A 125 10.84 5.60 15.41
N HIS A 126 12.02 6.08 15.80
CA HIS A 126 12.51 6.01 17.18
C HIS A 126 12.23 7.28 17.99
N THR A 127 11.68 8.33 17.37
CA THR A 127 11.57 9.65 17.99
C THR A 127 10.21 10.33 17.81
N SER A 128 9.49 10.02 16.74
CA SER A 128 8.30 10.77 16.33
C SER A 128 7.02 10.16 16.88
N ILE A 129 6.57 10.69 18.02
CA ILE A 129 5.20 10.48 18.49
C ILE A 129 4.20 11.15 17.54
N ALA A 130 4.58 12.27 16.92
CA ALA A 130 3.70 13.01 16.01
C ALA A 130 3.30 12.20 14.76
N ILE A 131 4.24 11.49 14.12
CA ILE A 131 3.92 10.58 13.01
C ILE A 131 3.09 9.38 13.49
N ALA A 132 3.38 8.85 14.68
CA ALA A 132 2.59 7.76 15.25
C ALA A 132 1.12 8.18 15.50
N ASP A 133 0.90 9.38 16.03
CA ASP A 133 -0.44 9.91 16.25
C ASP A 133 -1.16 10.20 14.92
N ALA A 134 -0.45 10.72 13.91
CA ALA A 134 -1.01 10.91 12.58
C ALA A 134 -1.46 9.57 11.96
N LEU A 135 -0.65 8.51 12.04
CA LEU A 135 -1.05 7.16 11.60
C LEU A 135 -2.24 6.61 12.39
N GLY A 136 -2.30 6.89 13.70
CA GLY A 136 -3.41 6.46 14.56
C GLY A 136 -4.72 7.23 14.34
N ALA A 137 -4.66 8.40 13.71
CA ALA A 137 -5.82 9.27 13.46
C ALA A 137 -6.53 8.98 12.13
N VAL A 138 -5.94 8.16 11.27
CA VAL A 138 -6.44 7.86 9.93
C VAL A 138 -6.94 6.42 9.81
N THR A 139 -7.78 6.13 8.82
CA THR A 139 -8.40 4.80 8.64
C THR A 139 -7.61 3.87 7.72
N THR A 140 -6.77 4.42 6.85
CA THR A 140 -5.94 3.64 5.93
C THR A 140 -4.93 2.77 6.71
N PRO A 141 -4.91 1.44 6.49
CA PRO A 141 -3.99 0.55 7.20
C PRO A 141 -2.54 0.80 6.81
N ALA A 142 -1.64 0.81 7.79
CA ALA A 142 -0.21 1.02 7.56
C ALA A 142 0.61 -0.25 7.84
N VAL A 143 1.67 -0.49 7.05
CA VAL A 143 2.74 -1.46 7.31
C VAL A 143 4.06 -0.72 7.47
N GLU A 144 4.75 -0.96 8.57
CA GLU A 144 6.07 -0.39 8.83
C GLU A 144 7.15 -1.24 8.16
N VAL A 145 8.11 -0.59 7.50
CA VAL A 145 9.22 -1.24 6.79
C VAL A 145 10.56 -0.67 7.23
N HIS A 146 11.51 -1.56 7.49
CA HIS A 146 12.91 -1.23 7.75
C HIS A 146 13.82 -2.03 6.82
N ILE A 147 14.63 -1.33 6.03
CA ILE A 147 15.60 -1.96 5.10
C ILE A 147 16.63 -2.79 5.89
N SER A 148 17.22 -2.21 6.93
CA SER A 148 18.19 -2.88 7.80
C SER A 148 17.50 -3.61 8.96
N ASN A 149 18.13 -4.64 9.52
CA ASN A 149 17.65 -5.26 10.75
C ASN A 149 17.91 -4.33 11.95
N VAL A 150 16.88 -3.59 12.41
CA VAL A 150 17.04 -2.63 13.52
C VAL A 150 17.36 -3.30 14.86
N HIS A 151 16.96 -4.57 15.05
CA HIS A 151 17.25 -5.33 16.28
C HIS A 151 18.70 -5.79 16.37
N ALA A 152 19.42 -5.85 15.24
CA ALA A 152 20.86 -6.13 15.22
C ALA A 152 21.71 -4.86 15.42
N ARG A 153 21.08 -3.70 15.63
CA ARG A 153 21.74 -2.40 15.79
C ARG A 153 21.66 -1.91 17.23
N GLU A 154 22.04 -0.66 17.45
CA GLU A 154 22.07 -0.05 18.78
C GLU A 154 20.69 -0.06 19.46
N SER A 155 20.68 -0.16 20.79
CA SER A 155 19.46 -0.33 21.59
C SER A 155 18.41 0.78 21.37
N TYR A 156 18.84 2.00 21.08
CA TYR A 156 17.92 3.11 20.78
C TYR A 156 17.12 2.91 19.49
N ARG A 157 17.46 1.92 18.66
CA ARG A 157 16.72 1.55 17.43
C ARG A 157 15.73 0.41 17.64
N HIS A 158 15.73 -0.20 18.82
CA HIS A 158 14.87 -1.36 19.10
C HIS A 158 13.43 -0.93 19.41
N HIS A 159 13.23 0.32 19.79
CA HIS A 159 11.92 0.89 20.04
C HIS A 159 11.39 1.63 18.81
N SER A 160 10.12 1.38 18.47
CA SER A 160 9.38 2.09 17.43
C SER A 160 8.09 2.66 18.03
N TYR A 161 7.88 3.96 17.85
CA TYR A 161 6.61 4.60 18.18
C TYR A 161 5.52 4.28 17.14
N LEU A 162 5.91 3.86 15.94
CA LEU A 162 5.01 3.58 14.82
C LEU A 162 4.44 2.17 14.89
N SER A 163 5.21 1.17 15.35
CA SER A 163 4.80 -0.24 15.32
C SER A 163 3.42 -0.51 15.94
N PRO A 164 3.03 0.11 17.08
CA PRO A 164 1.70 -0.07 17.65
C PRO A 164 0.55 0.49 16.79
N LYS A 165 0.84 1.32 15.79
CA LYS A 165 -0.12 1.96 14.89
C LYS A 165 -0.19 1.28 13.51
N CYS A 166 0.69 0.33 13.25
CA CYS A 166 0.75 -0.43 11.99
C CYS A 166 0.12 -1.82 12.14
N LYS A 167 -0.36 -2.39 11.04
CA LYS A 167 -0.86 -3.77 10.94
C LYS A 167 0.25 -4.80 11.14
N GLY A 168 1.47 -4.45 10.75
CA GLY A 168 2.64 -5.30 10.87
C GLY A 168 3.92 -4.50 10.61
N VAL A 169 5.05 -5.16 10.91
CA VAL A 169 6.38 -4.61 10.74
C VAL A 169 7.23 -5.59 9.95
N ILE A 170 7.89 -5.12 8.91
CA ILE A 170 8.84 -5.90 8.10
C ILE A 170 10.23 -5.29 8.27
N VAL A 171 11.18 -6.07 8.78
CA VAL A 171 12.49 -5.56 9.20
C VAL A 171 13.62 -6.42 8.65
N GLY A 172 14.66 -5.78 8.11
CA GLY A 172 15.92 -6.44 7.74
C GLY A 172 15.90 -7.23 6.44
N LEU A 173 14.82 -7.16 5.67
CA LEU A 173 14.70 -7.84 4.37
C LEU A 173 15.09 -6.94 3.19
N GLY A 174 15.84 -5.87 3.45
CA GLY A 174 16.28 -4.93 2.42
C GLY A 174 15.11 -4.24 1.72
N LEU A 175 15.29 -3.94 0.43
CA LEU A 175 14.25 -3.33 -0.40
C LEU A 175 13.04 -4.27 -0.63
N THR A 176 13.25 -5.59 -0.60
CA THR A 176 12.15 -6.58 -0.71
C THR A 176 11.08 -6.40 0.37
N GLY A 177 11.40 -5.78 1.51
CA GLY A 177 10.41 -5.46 2.53
C GLY A 177 9.25 -4.57 2.02
N TYR A 178 9.51 -3.66 1.08
CA TYR A 178 8.45 -2.83 0.48
C TYR A 178 7.53 -3.65 -0.42
N GLU A 179 8.08 -4.55 -1.24
CA GLU A 179 7.29 -5.46 -2.07
C GLU A 179 6.35 -6.32 -1.20
N LEU A 180 6.87 -6.87 -0.11
CA LEU A 180 6.10 -7.70 0.82
C LEU A 180 4.98 -6.89 1.50
N ALA A 181 5.26 -5.63 1.88
CA ALA A 181 4.26 -4.74 2.45
C ALA A 181 3.13 -4.41 1.46
N VAL A 182 3.48 -4.09 0.20
CA VAL A 182 2.48 -3.86 -0.86
C VAL A 182 1.63 -5.11 -1.07
N ARG A 183 2.25 -6.28 -1.17
CA ARG A 183 1.55 -7.55 -1.36
C ARG A 183 0.56 -7.87 -0.25
N TYR A 184 0.93 -7.60 1.01
CA TYR A 184 0.05 -7.75 2.16
C TYR A 184 -1.14 -6.76 2.14
N LEU A 185 -0.88 -5.49 1.80
CA LEU A 185 -1.93 -4.47 1.80
C LEU A 185 -2.99 -4.65 0.69
N ILE A 186 -2.65 -5.39 -0.37
CA ILE A 186 -3.59 -5.67 -1.48
C ILE A 186 -4.25 -7.06 -1.38
N SER A 187 -3.92 -7.88 -0.38
CA SER A 187 -4.56 -9.19 -0.21
C SER A 187 -5.89 -9.08 0.54
N ASP A 188 -6.90 -9.81 0.08
CA ASP A 188 -8.26 -9.83 0.63
C ASP A 188 -8.40 -10.75 1.88
N GLU A 189 -7.49 -10.67 2.86
CA GLU A 189 -7.61 -11.45 4.11
C GLU A 189 -8.75 -11.02 5.03
#